data_AF-A0A946ADY3-F1
#
_entry.id   AF-A0A946ADY3-F1
#
_cell.length_a   1.000
_cell.length_b   1.000
_cell.length_c   1.000
_cell.angle_alpha   90.00
_cell.angle_beta   90.00
_cell.angle_gamma   90.00
#
_symmetry.space_group_name_H-M   'P 1'
#
loop_
_entity.id
_entity.type
_entity.pdbx_description
1 polymer ?
#
loop_
_entity_poly.entity_id
_entity_poly.type
_entity_poly.pdbx_seq_one_letter_code
_entity_poly.pdbx_strand_id
1 'polypeptide(L)' 'MIDPDLIGQFGPDFTFPVELGAVRKFAKAVHASWDCYLAADDAPMPPTFLTIANVEWGYSLERPRGTL' A
#
# COMPACT_ATOMS: atom_id res chain seq x y z
N MET A 1 18.74 12.06 17.91
CA MET A 1 19.22 12.75 16.69
C MET A 1 19.06 11.76 15.55
N ILE A 2 18.51 12.16 14.41
CA ILE A 2 18.39 11.26 13.24
C ILE A 2 19.78 11.08 12.63
N ASP A 3 20.13 9.84 12.29
CA ASP A 3 21.41 9.50 11.66
C ASP A 3 21.46 10.03 10.20
N PRO A 4 22.41 10.92 9.87
CA PRO A 4 22.56 11.44 8.51
C PRO A 4 22.87 10.37 7.46
N ASP A 5 23.48 9.24 7.86
CA ASP A 5 23.89 8.16 6.96
C ASP A 5 22.69 7.36 6.40
N LEU A 6 21.48 7.62 6.91
CA LEU A 6 20.23 7.05 6.40
C LEU A 6 19.71 7.75 5.14
N ILE A 7 20.22 8.93 4.79
CA ILE A 7 19.77 9.68 3.61
C ILE A 7 20.15 8.92 2.34
N GLY A 8 19.15 8.70 1.47
CA GLY A 8 19.36 8.00 0.21
C GLY A 8 19.34 6.47 0.30
N GLN A 9 19.04 5.90 1.48
CA GLN A 9 18.75 4.47 1.58
C GLN A 9 17.35 4.16 1.04
N PHE A 10 17.23 3.02 0.34
CA PHE A 10 15.98 2.53 -0.23
C PHE A 10 15.60 1.18 0.38
N GLY A 11 14.31 0.92 0.46
CA GLY A 11 13.79 -0.41 0.81
C GLY A 11 13.98 -1.41 -0.35
N PRO A 12 13.77 -2.70 -0.09
CA PRO A 12 13.80 -3.70 -1.15
C PRO A 12 12.69 -3.44 -2.18
N ASP A 13 12.96 -3.78 -3.43
CA ASP A 13 11.92 -3.85 -4.45
C ASP A 13 10.87 -4.89 -4.06
N PHE A 14 9.60 -4.60 -4.36
CA PHE A 14 8.50 -5.50 -4.06
C PHE A 14 7.40 -5.41 -5.12
N THR A 15 6.66 -6.51 -5.25
CA THR A 15 5.48 -6.59 -6.12
C THR A 15 4.23 -6.49 -5.24
N PHE A 16 3.38 -5.51 -5.50
CA PHE A 16 2.11 -5.36 -4.79
C PHE A 16 0.95 -5.78 -5.70
N PRO A 17 0.31 -6.94 -5.47
CA PRO A 17 -0.84 -7.37 -6.26
C PRO A 17 -2.05 -6.47 -5.95
N VAL A 18 -2.60 -5.83 -6.98
CA VAL A 18 -3.83 -5.03 -6.86
C VAL A 18 -5.03 -5.93 -7.15
N GLU A 19 -5.80 -6.22 -6.10
CA GLU A 19 -6.99 -7.07 -6.19
C GLU A 19 -8.27 -6.26 -5.95
N LEU A 20 -9.34 -6.58 -6.70
CA LEU A 20 -10.63 -5.91 -6.58
C LEU A 20 -11.22 -5.99 -5.16
N GLY A 21 -11.03 -7.13 -4.49
CA GLY A 21 -11.44 -7.32 -3.10
C GLY A 21 -10.71 -6.38 -2.13
N ALA A 22 -9.41 -6.17 -2.34
CA ALA A 22 -8.60 -5.26 -1.53
C ALA A 22 -8.99 -3.80 -1.76
N VAL A 23 -9.26 -3.41 -3.01
CA VAL A 23 -9.79 -2.08 -3.35
C VAL A 23 -11.10 -1.79 -2.62
N ARG A 24 -12.05 -2.74 -2.65
CA ARG A 24 -13.34 -2.63 -1.94
C ARG A 24 -13.17 -2.57 -0.42
N LYS A 25 -12.26 -3.38 0.13
CA LYS A 25 -11.93 -3.38 1.56
C LYS A 25 -11.36 -2.02 2.00
N PHE A 26 -10.42 -1.48 1.22
CA PHE A 26 -9.82 -0.18 1.50
C PHE A 26 -10.84 0.95 1.40
N ALA A 27 -11.67 0.97 0.34
CA ALA A 27 -12.73 1.97 0.18
C ALA A 27 -13.66 2.01 1.40
N LYS A 28 -14.05 0.85 1.93
CA LYS A 28 -14.83 0.77 3.18
C LYS A 28 -14.07 1.32 4.38
N ALA A 29 -12.78 1.00 4.51
CA ALA A 29 -11.95 1.42 5.65
C ALA A 29 -11.74 2.94 5.69
N VAL A 30 -11.63 3.59 4.53
CA VAL A 30 -11.48 5.06 4.42
C VAL A 30 -12.82 5.79 4.28
N HIS A 31 -13.94 5.10 4.49
CA HIS A 31 -15.29 5.65 4.34
C HIS A 31 -15.59 6.26 2.95
N ALA A 32 -14.96 5.75 1.89
CA ALA A 32 -15.29 6.07 0.51
C ALA A 32 -16.54 5.27 0.09
N SER A 33 -17.72 5.84 0.34
CA SER A 33 -19.01 5.17 0.19
C SER A 33 -19.60 5.20 -1.23
N TRP A 34 -18.86 5.67 -2.23
CA TRP A 34 -19.35 5.74 -3.60
C TRP A 34 -19.42 4.36 -4.26
N ASP A 35 -20.52 4.11 -4.97
CA ASP A 35 -20.78 2.82 -5.64
C ASP A 35 -19.71 2.46 -6.69
N CYS A 36 -19.02 3.45 -7.27
CA CYS A 36 -17.91 3.20 -8.18
C CYS A 36 -16.80 2.35 -7.53
N TYR A 37 -16.58 2.47 -6.22
CA TYR A 37 -15.59 1.66 -5.51
C TYR A 37 -16.16 0.34 -4.98
N LEU A 38 -17.45 0.30 -4.69
CA LEU A 38 -18.07 -0.78 -3.91
C LEU A 38 -18.79 -1.82 -4.76
N ALA A 39 -19.40 -1.40 -5.87
CA ALA A 39 -20.31 -2.22 -6.66
C ALA A 39 -19.84 -2.46 -8.11
N ALA A 40 -19.03 -1.55 -8.67
CA ALA A 40 -18.53 -1.71 -10.04
C ALA A 40 -17.59 -2.91 -10.19
N ASP A 41 -17.73 -3.65 -11.30
CA ASP A 41 -16.83 -4.76 -11.66
C ASP A 41 -15.45 -4.26 -12.10
N ASP A 42 -15.41 -3.05 -12.66
CA ASP A 42 -14.23 -2.29 -13.07
C ASP A 42 -13.89 -1.16 -12.08
N ALA A 43 -14.15 -1.38 -10.78
CA ALA A 43 -13.97 -0.37 -9.75
C ALA A 43 -12.57 0.28 -9.84
N PRO A 44 -12.49 1.62 -9.96
CA PRO A 44 -11.21 2.29 -10.03
C PRO A 44 -10.48 2.16 -8.69
N MET A 45 -9.15 2.17 -8.75
CA MET A 45 -8.33 2.20 -7.55
C MET A 45 -8.44 3.58 -6.88
N PRO A 46 -8.77 3.67 -5.57
CA PRO A 46 -8.70 4.92 -4.82
C PRO A 46 -7.30 5.54 -4.94
N PRO A 47 -7.15 6.86 -5.13
CA PRO A 47 -5.84 7.50 -5.29
C PRO A 47 -4.87 7.24 -4.14
N THR A 48 -5.40 6.99 -2.95
CA THR A 48 -4.63 6.73 -1.73
C THR A 48 -4.43 5.23 -1.44
N PHE A 49 -4.93 4.32 -2.28
CA PHE A 49 -4.84 2.87 -2.04
C PHE A 49 -3.40 2.40 -1.80
N LEU A 50 -2.44 2.92 -2.57
CA LEU A 50 -1.03 2.51 -2.49
C LEU A 50 -0.33 2.94 -1.18
N THR A 51 -0.96 3.78 -0.35
CA THR A 51 -0.41 4.14 0.97
C THR A 51 -0.30 2.96 1.93
N ILE A 52 -1.00 1.85 1.65
CA ILE A 52 -0.94 0.63 2.47
C ILE A 52 0.04 -0.40 1.93
N ALA A 53 0.55 -0.22 0.70
CA ALA A 53 1.33 -1.26 0.02
C ALA A 53 2.57 -1.67 0.83
N ASN A 54 3.16 -0.70 1.54
CA ASN A 54 4.32 -0.90 2.39
C ASN A 54 4.04 -1.64 3.71
N VAL A 55 2.83 -1.50 4.23
CA VAL A 55 2.37 -2.13 5.45
C VAL A 55 1.88 -3.54 5.15
N GLU A 56 1.03 -3.70 4.14
CA GLU A 56 0.47 -4.99 3.73
C GLU A 56 1.55 -5.94 3.18
N TRP A 57 2.58 -5.41 2.51
CA TRP A 57 3.69 -6.21 2.00
C TRP A 57 4.89 -6.31 2.98
N GLY A 58 4.72 -5.83 4.21
CA GLY A 58 5.60 -6.14 5.32
C GLY A 58 6.96 -5.43 5.36
N TYR A 59 7.43 -4.72 4.32
CA TYR A 59 8.76 -4.09 4.39
C TYR A 59 8.85 -2.90 5.35
N SER A 60 7.71 -2.34 5.78
CA SER A 60 7.67 -1.28 6.80
C SER A 60 7.51 -1.81 8.24
N LEU A 61 7.01 -3.04 8.42
CA LEU A 61 6.72 -3.61 9.75
C LEU A 61 7.66 -4.77 10.13
N GLU A 62 8.09 -5.55 9.14
CA GLU A 62 9.14 -6.54 9.29
C GLU A 62 10.41 -5.95 8.70
N ARG A 63 11.50 -6.04 9.46
CA ARG A 63 12.86 -5.56 9.14
C ARG A 63 13.06 -5.40 7.63
N PRO A 64 13.47 -4.22 7.13
CA PRO A 64 13.83 -4.10 5.72
C PRO A 64 14.83 -5.22 5.49
N ARG A 65 14.50 -6.17 4.62
CA ARG A 65 15.50 -7.10 4.13
C ARG A 65 16.46 -6.22 3.34
N GLY A 66 17.41 -5.63 4.06
CA GLY A 66 18.66 -5.19 3.51
C GLY A 66 19.18 -6.41 2.80
N THR A 67 19.01 -6.41 1.49
CA THR A 67 19.82 -7.25 0.63
C THR A 67 21.26 -6.94 1.00
N LEU A 68 21.94 -8.00 1.47
CA LEU A 68 23.39 -8.03 1.66
C LEU A 68 24.13 -7.46 0.45
#